data_AF-A0A1E7GZL7-F1
#
_entry.id   AF-A0A1E7GZL7-F1
#
_cell.length_a   1.000
_cell.length_b   1.000
_cell.length_c   1.000
_cell.angle_alpha   90.00
_cell.angle_beta   90.00
_cell.angle_gamma   90.00
#
_symmetry.space_group_name_H-M   'P 1'
#
loop_
_entity.id
_entity.type
_entity.pdbx_description
1 polymer ?
#
loop_
_entity_poly.entity_id
_entity_poly.type
_entity_poly.pdbx_seq_one_letter_code
_entity_poly.pdbx_strand_id
1 'polypeptide(L)'
;MQIDVGFGDPVIPQAKEMKFPTLLDMEPPVIMGYAAETVIAEKFEAALDLADLNSRMKDFYDIWILSQTHFFKGQMLQEAVTATCRRRKTAIRSDAEIFSDEFAERSDKRSQWSAFLGKGPVTDAPAEFSIVVRALRDFLLPLARLSEKDRIWNAIWTPGGPWHEQNIR
;
A
#
# COMPACT_ATOMS: atom_id res chain seq x y z
N MET A 1 -7.84 -24.70 -4.10
CA MET A 1 -6.91 -23.89 -3.28
C MET A 1 -5.66 -23.70 -4.11
N GLN A 2 -5.28 -22.45 -4.39
CA GLN A 2 -4.02 -22.11 -5.04
C GLN A 2 -3.07 -21.59 -3.97
N ILE A 3 -1.81 -22.01 -4.02
CA ILE A 3 -0.76 -21.56 -3.11
C ILE A 3 0.36 -21.00 -3.98
N ASP A 4 0.64 -19.71 -3.81
CA ASP A 4 1.74 -19.02 -4.46
C ASP A 4 2.86 -18.82 -3.43
N VAL A 5 4.11 -19.09 -3.81
CA VAL A 5 5.28 -19.01 -2.92
C VAL A 5 6.30 -18.05 -3.52
N GLY A 6 6.52 -16.92 -2.84
CA GLY A 6 7.52 -15.92 -3.19
C GLY A 6 8.79 -16.07 -2.35
N PHE A 7 9.96 -15.76 -2.93
CA PHE A 7 11.25 -15.84 -2.25
C PHE A 7 12.06 -14.56 -2.44
N GLY A 8 12.77 -14.17 -1.37
CA GLY A 8 13.86 -13.20 -1.45
C GLY A 8 13.47 -11.74 -1.28
N ASP A 9 12.21 -11.41 -1.02
CA ASP A 9 11.80 -10.06 -0.63
C ASP A 9 12.07 -9.79 0.87
N PRO A 10 12.44 -8.54 1.23
CA PRO A 10 12.63 -8.17 2.62
C PRO A 10 11.27 -8.10 3.33
N VAL A 11 11.20 -8.70 4.52
CA VAL A 11 10.02 -8.63 5.39
C VAL A 11 10.31 -7.62 6.49
N ILE A 12 9.88 -6.37 6.27
CA ILE A 12 10.14 -5.25 7.17
C ILE A 12 8.81 -4.56 7.51
N PRO A 13 8.47 -4.46 8.81
CA PRO A 13 9.11 -5.14 9.94
C PRO A 13 8.95 -6.67 9.85
N GLN A 14 9.68 -7.41 10.69
CA GLN A 14 9.59 -8.87 10.73
C GLN A 14 8.14 -9.34 10.87
N ALA A 15 7.78 -10.42 10.18
CA ALA A 15 6.47 -11.06 10.30
C ALA A 15 6.14 -11.33 11.78
N LYS A 16 4.86 -11.18 12.13
CA LYS A 16 4.38 -11.36 13.51
C LYS A 16 3.36 -12.48 13.56
N GLU A 17 3.31 -13.17 14.69
CA GLU A 17 2.23 -14.11 14.95
C GLU A 17 0.88 -13.38 14.99
N MET A 18 -0.09 -13.92 14.26
CA MET A 18 -1.47 -13.47 14.28
C MET A 18 -2.40 -14.67 14.45
N LYS A 19 -3.46 -14.48 15.24
CA LYS A 19 -4.53 -15.47 15.37
C LYS A 19 -5.52 -15.26 14.23
N PHE A 20 -5.79 -16.32 13.48
CA PHE A 20 -6.77 -16.27 12.40
C PHE A 20 -8.16 -16.67 12.92
N PRO A 21 -9.23 -15.92 12.60
CA PRO A 21 -10.57 -16.25 13.09
C PRO A 21 -11.03 -17.61 12.56
N THR A 22 -11.70 -18.37 13.41
CA THR A 22 -12.24 -19.69 13.10
C THR A 22 -13.74 -19.58 12.78
N LEU A 23 -14.20 -20.38 11.82
CA LEU A 23 -15.63 -20.46 11.48
C LEU A 23 -16.43 -21.34 12.45
N LEU A 24 -15.74 -22.19 13.20
CA LEU A 24 -16.28 -23.10 14.21
C LEU A 24 -15.65 -22.77 15.56
N ASP A 25 -16.30 -23.18 16.66
CA ASP A 25 -15.81 -23.00 18.03
C ASP A 25 -14.58 -23.89 18.31
N MET A 26 -13.45 -23.51 17.73
CA MET A 26 -12.16 -24.17 17.85
C MET A 26 -11.06 -23.14 18.12
N GLU A 27 -9.95 -23.60 18.71
CA GLU A 27 -8.80 -22.73 18.99
C GLU A 27 -8.29 -22.07 17.70
N PRO A 28 -8.16 -20.73 17.67
CA PRO A 28 -7.66 -20.02 16.49
C PRO A 28 -6.25 -20.47 16.09
N PRO A 29 -6.03 -20.84 14.82
CA PRO A 29 -4.68 -21.13 14.37
C PRO A 29 -3.82 -19.87 14.44
N VAL A 30 -2.56 -20.06 14.85
CA VAL A 30 -1.55 -19.01 14.88
C VAL A 30 -0.73 -19.11 13.60
N ILE A 31 -0.66 -18.03 12.83
CA ILE A 31 0.10 -17.94 11.59
C ILE A 31 1.06 -16.75 11.65
N MET A 32 2.16 -16.83 10.91
CA MET A 32 3.03 -15.68 10.69
C MET A 32 2.41 -14.78 9.62
N GLY A 33 1.96 -13.59 10.02
CA GLY A 33 1.42 -12.58 9.15
C GLY A 33 2.43 -11.49 8.80
N TYR A 34 2.38 -11.01 7.57
CA TYR A 34 3.11 -9.80 7.18
C TYR A 34 2.50 -8.57 7.83
N ALA A 35 3.37 -7.64 8.20
CA ALA A 35 2.96 -6.33 8.66
C ALA A 35 2.38 -5.51 7.48
N ALA A 36 1.45 -4.60 7.79
CA ALA A 36 0.80 -3.77 6.78
C ALA A 36 1.81 -2.92 5.99
N GLU A 37 2.92 -2.52 6.61
CA GLU A 37 4.02 -1.81 5.96
C GLU A 37 4.65 -2.63 4.83
N THR A 38 4.90 -3.93 5.04
CA THR A 38 5.45 -4.81 4.00
C THR A 38 4.46 -4.98 2.84
N VAL A 39 3.18 -5.16 3.17
CA VAL A 39 2.13 -5.30 2.15
C VAL A 39 2.02 -4.03 1.30
N ILE A 40 2.05 -2.84 1.92
CA ILE A 40 2.07 -1.57 1.18
C ILE A 40 3.34 -1.43 0.36
N ALA A 41 4.50 -1.79 0.91
CA ALA A 41 5.78 -1.70 0.22
C ALA A 41 5.81 -2.51 -1.09
N GLU A 42 5.36 -3.77 -1.06
CA GLU A 42 5.29 -4.62 -2.25
C GLU A 42 4.31 -4.09 -3.30
N LYS A 43 3.14 -3.61 -2.86
CA LYS A 43 2.10 -3.09 -3.76
C LYS A 43 2.50 -1.78 -4.40
N PHE A 44 3.09 -0.89 -3.61
CA PHE A 44 3.58 0.39 -4.10
C PHE A 44 4.76 0.20 -5.05
N GLU A 45 5.69 -0.70 -4.74
CA GLU A 45 6.78 -1.05 -5.65
C GLU A 45 6.24 -1.59 -6.98
N ALA A 46 5.29 -2.52 -6.96
CA ALA A 46 4.66 -3.02 -8.17
C ALA A 46 3.93 -1.91 -8.95
N ALA A 47 3.35 -0.93 -8.26
CA ALA A 47 2.73 0.22 -8.89
C ALA A 47 3.73 1.17 -9.56
N LEU A 48 4.93 1.32 -8.99
CA LEU A 48 6.03 2.08 -9.59
C LEU A 48 6.63 1.35 -10.80
N ASP A 49 6.82 0.04 -10.71
CA ASP A 49 7.44 -0.77 -11.77
C ASP A 49 6.52 -0.93 -13.00
N LEU A 50 5.24 -1.24 -12.77
CA LEU A 50 4.27 -1.40 -13.86
C LEU A 50 3.80 -0.07 -14.45
N ALA A 51 3.88 1.01 -13.67
CA ALA A 51 3.52 2.38 -14.03
C ALA A 51 2.22 2.45 -14.88
N ASP A 52 2.34 3.04 -16.07
CA ASP A 52 1.34 3.21 -17.13
C ASP A 52 0.50 1.95 -17.42
N LEU A 53 1.15 0.78 -17.42
CA LEU A 53 0.53 -0.51 -17.78
C LEU A 53 -0.18 -1.18 -16.59
N ASN A 54 -0.14 -0.57 -15.41
CA ASN A 54 -0.69 -1.18 -14.20
C ASN A 54 -2.21 -1.35 -14.30
N SER A 55 -2.66 -2.61 -14.35
CA SER A 55 -4.07 -3.02 -14.35
C SER A 55 -4.49 -3.73 -13.06
N ARG A 56 -3.59 -3.83 -12.08
CA ARG A 56 -3.81 -4.52 -10.80
C ARG A 56 -4.59 -3.64 -9.83
N MET A 57 -5.85 -3.38 -10.14
CA MET A 57 -6.74 -2.52 -9.34
C MET A 57 -6.83 -2.95 -7.87
N LYS A 58 -6.70 -4.24 -7.59
CA LYS A 58 -6.66 -4.77 -6.21
C LYS A 58 -5.52 -4.16 -5.39
N ASP A 59 -4.37 -3.89 -5.99
CA ASP A 59 -3.23 -3.31 -5.25
C ASP A 59 -3.53 -1.89 -4.79
N PHE A 60 -4.20 -1.08 -5.62
CA PHE A 60 -4.68 0.25 -5.24
C PHE A 60 -5.72 0.18 -4.12
N TYR A 61 -6.67 -0.76 -4.21
CA TYR A 61 -7.65 -0.99 -3.16
C TYR A 61 -7.01 -1.41 -1.84
N ASP A 62 -6.09 -2.37 -1.88
CA ASP A 62 -5.43 -2.89 -0.68
C ASP A 62 -4.61 -1.79 0.02
N ILE A 63 -3.89 -0.95 -0.72
CA ILE A 63 -3.20 0.22 -0.15
C ILE A 63 -4.22 1.20 0.45
N TRP A 64 -5.29 1.49 -0.28
CA TRP A 64 -6.32 2.43 0.17
C TRP A 64 -6.98 1.96 1.47
N ILE A 65 -7.48 0.73 1.51
CA ILE A 65 -8.17 0.23 2.71
C ILE A 65 -7.23 0.14 3.90
N LEU A 66 -5.95 -0.24 3.69
CA LEU A 66 -4.95 -0.22 4.76
C LEU A 66 -4.71 1.21 5.26
N SER A 67 -4.59 2.21 4.39
CA SER A 67 -4.48 3.61 4.82
C SER A 67 -5.71 4.11 5.57
N GLN A 68 -6.91 3.60 5.24
CA GLN A 68 -8.13 3.97 5.95
C GLN A 68 -8.29 3.31 7.31
N THR A 69 -7.64 2.17 7.56
CA THR A 69 -7.94 1.31 8.73
C THR A 69 -6.76 1.12 9.68
N HIS A 70 -5.53 1.39 9.24
CA HIS A 70 -4.32 1.12 10.03
C HIS A 70 -3.60 2.40 10.42
N PHE A 71 -2.95 2.32 11.58
CA PHE A 71 -1.97 3.31 12.04
C PHE A 71 -0.60 3.00 11.44
N PHE A 72 0.11 4.02 10.96
CA PHE A 72 1.47 3.87 10.45
C PHE A 72 2.44 4.85 11.09
N LYS A 73 3.67 4.39 11.34
CA LYS A 73 4.82 5.25 11.58
C LYS A 73 5.53 5.48 10.25
N GLY A 74 5.72 6.74 9.88
CA GLY A 74 6.32 7.15 8.60
C GLY A 74 7.69 6.51 8.39
N GLN A 75 8.54 6.51 9.42
CA GLN A 75 9.87 5.89 9.37
C GLN A 75 9.80 4.39 9.05
N MET A 76 8.86 3.65 9.67
CA MET A 76 8.77 2.20 9.46
C MET A 76 8.25 1.87 8.06
N LEU A 77 7.25 2.61 7.61
CA LEU A 77 6.73 2.47 6.25
C LEU A 77 7.78 2.84 5.21
N GLN A 78 8.53 3.92 5.44
CA GLN A 78 9.63 4.36 4.58
C GLN A 78 10.72 3.30 4.48
N GLU A 79 11.11 2.69 5.60
CA GLU A 79 12.12 1.62 5.63
C GLU A 79 11.66 0.41 4.82
N ALA A 80 10.43 -0.05 5.02
CA ALA A 80 9.85 -1.16 4.27
C ALA A 80 9.84 -0.89 2.76
N VAL A 81 9.31 0.27 2.35
CA VAL A 81 9.25 0.68 0.94
C VAL A 81 10.65 0.77 0.32
N THR A 82 11.59 1.41 1.01
CA THR A 82 12.96 1.59 0.53
C THR A 82 13.67 0.26 0.37
N ALA A 83 13.53 -0.65 1.34
CA ALA A 83 14.14 -1.97 1.27
C ALA A 83 13.58 -2.81 0.12
N THR A 84 12.26 -2.82 -0.06
CA THR A 84 11.59 -3.56 -1.14
C THR A 84 11.97 -3.01 -2.52
N CYS A 85 11.88 -1.68 -2.71
CA CYS A 85 12.28 -1.04 -3.96
C CYS A 85 13.76 -1.29 -4.28
N ARG A 86 14.65 -1.16 -3.29
CA ARG A 86 16.09 -1.46 -3.46
C ARG A 86 16.33 -2.92 -3.86
N ARG A 87 15.60 -3.87 -3.25
CA ARG A 87 15.73 -5.29 -3.57
C ARG A 87 15.30 -5.60 -5.00
N ARG A 88 14.19 -5.01 -5.44
CA ARG A 88 13.60 -5.22 -6.77
C ARG A 88 14.19 -4.31 -7.85
N LYS A 89 15.09 -3.40 -7.47
CA LYS A 89 15.77 -2.42 -8.34
C LYS A 89 14.82 -1.41 -8.97
N THR A 90 13.76 -1.07 -8.25
CA THR A 90 12.74 -0.12 -8.67
C THR A 90 13.05 1.25 -8.07
N ALA A 91 13.10 2.29 -8.90
CA ALA A 91 13.37 3.64 -8.43
C ALA A 91 12.11 4.24 -7.78
N ILE A 92 12.25 4.75 -6.55
CA ILE A 92 11.19 5.52 -5.90
C ILE A 92 11.16 6.90 -6.54
N ARG A 93 10.01 7.26 -7.11
CA ARG A 93 9.82 8.48 -7.90
C ARG A 93 8.59 9.24 -7.44
N SER A 94 8.76 10.48 -7.00
CA SER A 94 7.62 11.34 -6.61
C SER A 94 6.90 11.95 -7.81
N ASP A 95 7.51 11.88 -8.99
CA ASP A 95 6.93 12.24 -10.28
C ASP A 95 6.30 11.06 -11.04
N ALA A 96 6.17 9.89 -10.39
CA ALA A 96 5.56 8.71 -11.00
C ALA A 96 4.10 8.96 -11.41
N GLU A 97 3.71 8.42 -12.55
CA GLU A 97 2.39 8.65 -13.17
C GLU A 97 1.22 8.23 -12.28
N ILE A 98 1.42 7.24 -11.40
CA ILE A 98 0.42 6.79 -10.40
C ILE A 98 -0.02 7.90 -9.45
N PHE A 99 0.75 8.99 -9.36
CA PHE A 99 0.41 10.19 -8.59
C PHE A 99 -0.23 11.29 -9.45
N SER A 100 -0.36 11.15 -10.77
CA SER A 100 -0.90 12.19 -11.64
C SER A 100 -2.43 12.20 -11.68
N ASP A 101 -3.02 13.35 -11.97
CA ASP A 101 -4.47 13.44 -12.25
C ASP A 101 -4.80 12.81 -13.61
N GLU A 102 -3.85 12.84 -14.57
CA GLU A 102 -4.02 12.18 -15.87
C GLU A 102 -4.26 10.66 -15.70
N PHE A 103 -3.43 9.99 -14.91
CA PHE A 103 -3.62 8.58 -14.56
C PHE A 103 -4.95 8.30 -13.84
N ALA A 104 -5.32 9.18 -12.91
CA ALA A 104 -6.56 9.06 -12.15
C ALA A 104 -7.82 9.19 -13.02
N GLU A 105 -7.77 10.06 -14.02
CA GLU A 105 -8.92 10.42 -14.86
C GLU A 105 -8.98 9.60 -16.16
N ARG A 106 -7.99 8.76 -16.44
CA ARG A 106 -7.94 7.90 -17.63
C ARG A 106 -9.11 6.91 -17.74
N SER A 107 -9.70 6.82 -18.92
CA SER A 107 -10.92 6.03 -19.16
C SER A 107 -10.71 4.52 -19.01
N ASP A 108 -9.54 4.01 -19.38
CA ASP A 108 -9.15 2.61 -19.21
C ASP A 108 -9.04 2.27 -17.71
N LYS A 109 -8.42 3.12 -16.90
CA LYS A 109 -8.29 2.93 -15.45
C LYS A 109 -9.63 2.96 -14.72
N ARG A 110 -10.51 3.91 -15.06
CA ARG A 110 -11.88 3.95 -14.52
C ARG A 110 -12.65 2.67 -14.84
N SER A 111 -12.52 2.18 -16.06
CA SER A 111 -13.18 0.94 -16.51
C SER A 111 -12.64 -0.28 -15.75
N GLN A 112 -11.32 -0.36 -15.56
CA GLN A 112 -10.68 -1.41 -14.77
C GLN A 112 -11.12 -1.37 -13.30
N TRP A 113 -11.18 -0.17 -12.70
CA TRP A 113 -11.64 0.02 -11.33
C TRP A 113 -13.09 -0.41 -11.14
N SER A 114 -13.99 0.04 -12.02
CA SER A 114 -15.40 -0.37 -11.97
C SER A 114 -15.56 -1.89 -12.13
N ALA A 115 -14.81 -2.50 -13.05
CA ALA A 115 -14.81 -3.95 -13.22
C ALA A 115 -14.26 -4.70 -12.00
N PHE A 116 -13.29 -4.12 -11.28
CA PHE A 116 -12.78 -4.67 -10.03
C PHE A 116 -13.82 -4.60 -8.91
N LEU A 117 -14.48 -3.46 -8.73
CA LEU A 117 -15.54 -3.28 -7.72
C LEU A 117 -16.71 -4.25 -7.94
N GLY A 118 -17.07 -4.54 -9.20
CA GLY A 118 -18.16 -5.45 -9.53
C GLY A 118 -17.87 -6.95 -9.32
N LYS A 119 -16.62 -7.34 -9.05
CA LYS A 119 -16.19 -8.76 -9.01
C LYS A 119 -15.94 -9.31 -7.61
N GLY A 120 -15.89 -8.48 -6.57
CA GLY A 120 -15.41 -8.91 -5.25
C GLY A 120 -16.27 -8.44 -4.09
N PRO A 121 -16.02 -8.96 -2.87
CA PRO A 121 -16.61 -8.46 -1.63
C PRO A 121 -15.93 -7.15 -1.20
N VAL A 122 -15.85 -6.18 -2.12
CA VAL A 122 -15.30 -4.86 -1.85
C VAL A 122 -16.39 -4.04 -1.18
N THR A 123 -16.24 -3.76 0.11
CA THR A 123 -17.15 -2.88 0.84
C THR A 123 -16.49 -1.52 1.02
N ASP A 124 -17.30 -0.47 0.93
CA ASP A 124 -16.95 0.92 1.29
C ASP A 124 -15.88 1.62 0.44
N ALA A 125 -15.40 1.00 -0.64
CA ALA A 125 -14.49 1.66 -1.58
C ALA A 125 -15.19 2.78 -2.37
N PRO A 126 -14.51 3.91 -2.65
CA PRO A 126 -15.03 4.95 -3.52
C PRO A 126 -15.34 4.40 -4.92
N ALA A 127 -16.51 4.77 -5.46
CA ALA A 127 -16.90 4.41 -6.82
C ALA A 127 -15.96 5.01 -7.87
N GLU A 128 -15.46 6.21 -7.61
CA GLU A 128 -14.54 6.94 -8.49
C GLU A 128 -13.08 6.58 -8.18
N PHE A 129 -12.36 6.07 -9.19
CA PHE A 129 -10.94 5.72 -9.06
C PHE A 129 -10.08 6.93 -8.67
N SER A 130 -10.44 8.14 -9.13
CA SER A 130 -9.70 9.35 -8.82
C SER A 130 -9.73 9.71 -7.34
N ILE A 131 -10.78 9.36 -6.59
CA ILE A 131 -10.83 9.53 -5.13
C ILE A 131 -9.80 8.62 -4.47
N VAL A 132 -9.67 7.37 -4.94
CA VAL A 132 -8.67 6.41 -4.45
C VAL A 132 -7.26 6.90 -4.74
N VAL A 133 -6.99 7.35 -5.96
CA VAL A 133 -5.66 7.89 -6.34
C VAL A 133 -5.31 9.12 -5.51
N ARG A 134 -6.24 10.04 -5.25
CA ARG A 134 -6.01 11.19 -4.37
C ARG A 134 -5.65 10.76 -2.95
N ALA A 135 -6.38 9.82 -2.37
CA ALA A 135 -6.06 9.30 -1.04
C ALA A 135 -4.69 8.60 -0.99
N LEU A 136 -4.33 7.84 -2.03
CA LEU A 136 -3.01 7.23 -2.17
C LEU A 136 -1.91 8.28 -2.33
N ARG A 137 -2.17 9.36 -3.07
CA ARG A 137 -1.26 10.49 -3.22
C ARG A 137 -1.00 11.14 -1.87
N ASP A 138 -2.03 11.45 -1.09
CA ASP A 138 -1.89 12.05 0.24
C ASP A 138 -1.11 11.14 1.20
N PHE A 139 -1.28 9.82 1.05
CA PHE A 139 -0.61 8.83 1.87
C PHE A 139 0.86 8.57 1.48
N LEU A 140 1.15 8.35 0.18
CA LEU A 140 2.44 7.84 -0.32
C LEU A 140 3.35 8.91 -0.95
N LEU A 141 2.80 10.02 -1.47
CA LEU A 141 3.63 11.05 -2.12
C LEU A 141 4.62 11.71 -1.16
N PRO A 142 4.27 12.02 0.11
CA PRO A 142 5.25 12.53 1.07
C PRO A 142 6.41 11.56 1.29
N LEU A 143 6.12 10.25 1.37
CA LEU A 143 7.14 9.20 1.48
C LEU A 143 8.07 9.22 0.27
N ALA A 144 7.52 9.20 -0.94
CA ALA A 144 8.32 9.20 -2.17
C ALA A 144 9.27 10.42 -2.24
N ARG A 145 8.76 11.61 -1.93
CA ARG A 145 9.54 12.87 -1.91
C ARG A 145 10.67 12.87 -0.87
N LEU A 146 10.44 12.25 0.29
CA LEU A 146 11.43 12.19 1.36
C LEU A 146 12.49 11.12 1.07
N SER A 147 12.09 9.98 0.52
CA SER A 147 13.00 8.92 0.09
C SER A 147 13.93 9.37 -1.03
N GLU A 148 13.46 10.16 -2.00
CA GLU A 148 14.32 10.76 -3.05
C GLU A 148 15.40 11.71 -2.50
N LYS A 149 15.18 12.26 -1.31
CA LYS A 149 16.08 13.21 -0.64
C LYS A 149 16.88 12.58 0.50
N ASP A 150 16.80 11.27 0.67
CA ASP A 150 17.39 10.52 1.79
C ASP A 150 17.05 11.13 3.16
N ARG A 151 15.81 11.62 3.33
CA ARG A 151 15.35 12.23 4.59
C ARG A 151 14.49 11.26 5.37
N ILE A 152 14.78 11.17 6.67
CA ILE A 152 13.96 10.39 7.61
C ILE A 152 12.60 11.05 7.78
N TRP A 153 11.56 10.25 7.76
CA TRP A 153 10.19 10.72 7.96
C TRP A 153 9.65 10.45 9.36
N ASN A 154 9.72 11.47 10.22
CA ASN A 154 9.17 11.43 11.58
C ASN A 154 7.72 11.93 11.60
N ALA A 155 6.82 11.15 11.02
CA ALA A 155 5.39 11.42 11.05
C ALA A 155 4.59 10.17 11.43
N ILE A 156 3.35 10.38 11.83
CA ILE A 156 2.37 9.33 12.08
C ILE A 156 1.15 9.53 11.23
N TRP A 157 0.56 8.41 10.81
CA TRP A 157 -0.71 8.36 10.11
C TRP A 157 -1.70 7.62 10.99
N THR A 158 -2.76 8.29 11.40
CA THR A 158 -3.93 7.63 11.99
C THR A 158 -4.83 7.11 10.87
N PRO A 159 -5.66 6.08 11.09
CA PRO A 159 -6.60 5.59 10.09
C PRO A 159 -7.38 6.72 9.41
N GLY A 160 -7.30 6.80 8.07
CA GLY A 160 -7.91 7.87 7.26
C GLY A 160 -7.05 9.14 7.08
N GLY A 161 -5.93 9.24 7.79
CA GLY A 161 -4.99 10.37 7.71
C GLY A 161 -5.49 11.67 8.36
N PRO A 162 -4.83 12.80 8.09
CA PRO A 162 -3.58 12.95 7.33
C PRO A 162 -2.33 12.57 8.15
N TRP A 163 -1.14 12.76 7.57
CA TRP A 163 0.13 12.64 8.29
C TRP A 163 0.30 13.81 9.28
N HIS A 164 0.75 13.49 10.49
CA HIS A 164 1.10 14.45 11.53
C HIS A 164 2.55 14.28 11.97
N GLU A 165 3.31 15.37 12.04
CA GLU A 165 4.70 15.34 12.54
C GLU A 165 4.74 14.87 14.00
N GLN A 166 5.62 13.92 14.30
CA GLN A 166 5.96 13.60 15.67
C GLN A 166 7.08 14.54 16.13
N ASN A 167 6.70 15.60 16.87
CA ASN A 167 7.67 16.41 17.58
C ASN A 167 8.36 15.55 18.64
N ILE A 168 9.65 15.29 18.44
CA ILE A 168 10.52 14.69 19.44
C ILE A 168 10.68 15.74 20.54
N ARG A 169 10.12 15.47 21.72
CA ARG A 169 10.47 16.19 22.96
C ARG A 169 11.71 15.57 23.59
#